data_AF-L7M8I7-F1
#
_entry.id   AF-L7M8I7-F1
#
_cell.length_a   1.000
_cell.length_b   1.000
_cell.length_c   1.000
_cell.angle_alpha   90.00
_cell.angle_beta   90.00
_cell.angle_gamma   90.00
#
_symmetry.space_group_name_H-M   'P 1'
#
loop_
_entity.id
_entity.type
_entity.pdbx_description
1 polymer ?
#
loop_
_entity_poly.entity_id
_entity_poly.type
_entity_poly.pdbx_seq_one_letter_code
_entity_poly.pdbx_strand_id
1 'polypeptide(L)'
;MATKYNIGDPVWAKMKGFSPWPGKVANPTKEVKRPALKKPMHCIFFFGTNNYAWIQEDQIKPYEASKEQFSKSSKTASFKEALEAIEDYVKNLPEQPVRSSDLPSIDEEISTIFPNGSVSPIANTPTKGSPSTRVAASEDEVEEAPATPAVTPSKTPKTPKEPKEPVTADKERKRRKRESQDQSHRASKRTSSESSSTGSAPMKRNKAAATEKASSVATVTPNNNAAGLNSVSNATSSSKSSSNLLRQSYVTRPVTPPLDVERISDVLRSKHVSPSNLKFGFLGLGNMGQGMVKNLINSGHHITVWNRTPSKCRDFVKAGAYKGLTPADVVAASDITFCCVSNSHAAKEMVFGNCGVLHEIKDNKGYVEMTSIDPDTSQDISEAIMLRGGRYLEAPVSGSKKPAEDGTLIILAAGDRSLFNDCASCFEAIGRHAFYLGEVGNGSKMSLILNMLLGTTLAGLAEAMALCDRAELSQKDLLEILELGDLNSAVISQKGQAIIEGTFATNMPLQHLQKDLCLAIGIGDQLEQPLPVTAAANEVFKHAKKHGYAEHDASAVYIRTRL
;
A
#
# COMPACT_ATOMS: atom_id res chain seq x y z
N MET A 1 -35.15 15.94 -26.40
CA MET A 1 -33.89 15.84 -27.17
C MET A 1 -33.73 14.39 -27.56
N ALA A 2 -33.44 14.08 -28.83
CA ALA A 2 -33.07 12.72 -29.21
C ALA A 2 -31.68 12.40 -28.63
N THR A 3 -31.54 11.29 -27.92
CA THR A 3 -30.23 10.81 -27.44
C THR A 3 -29.49 10.12 -28.58
N LYS A 4 -28.23 10.47 -28.77
CA LYS A 4 -27.40 9.96 -29.88
C LYS A 4 -27.14 8.44 -29.82
N TYR A 5 -27.19 7.87 -28.62
CA TYR A 5 -26.98 6.45 -28.34
C TYR A 5 -28.18 5.85 -27.61
N ASN A 6 -28.58 4.64 -28.02
CA ASN A 6 -29.64 3.84 -27.40
C ASN A 6 -29.09 2.91 -26.31
N ILE A 7 -29.97 2.37 -25.46
CA ILE A 7 -29.59 1.34 -24.48
C ILE A 7 -29.23 0.05 -25.22
N GLY A 8 -28.06 -0.52 -24.93
CA GLY A 8 -27.48 -1.66 -25.63
C GLY A 8 -26.37 -1.29 -26.62
N ASP A 9 -26.28 -0.03 -27.08
CA ASP A 9 -25.29 0.39 -28.07
C ASP A 9 -23.85 0.10 -27.60
N PRO A 10 -23.03 -0.63 -28.37
CA PRO A 10 -21.63 -0.88 -28.07
C PRO A 10 -20.79 0.37 -28.35
N VAL A 11 -20.01 0.80 -27.37
CA VAL A 11 -19.29 2.09 -27.39
C VAL A 11 -17.87 2.02 -26.81
N TRP A 12 -17.02 2.91 -27.28
CA TRP A 12 -15.81 3.33 -26.56
C TRP A 12 -16.16 4.50 -25.66
N ALA A 13 -15.92 4.36 -24.35
CA ALA A 13 -16.16 5.41 -23.37
C ALA A 13 -14.88 5.77 -22.63
N LYS A 14 -14.64 7.06 -22.39
CA LYS A 14 -13.44 7.57 -21.72
C LYS A 14 -13.76 8.24 -20.39
N MET A 15 -13.17 7.71 -19.30
CA MET A 15 -13.19 8.36 -17.99
C MET A 15 -12.02 9.36 -17.84
N LYS A 16 -12.22 10.42 -17.04
CA LYS A 16 -11.18 11.43 -16.77
C LYS A 16 -9.98 10.75 -16.08
N GLY A 17 -8.80 10.83 -16.69
CA GLY A 17 -7.57 10.18 -16.21
C GLY A 17 -7.29 8.79 -16.77
N PHE A 18 -8.20 8.20 -17.55
CA PHE A 18 -8.06 6.84 -18.09
C PHE A 18 -8.03 6.83 -19.63
N SER A 19 -7.49 5.74 -20.21
CA SER A 19 -7.64 5.43 -21.63
C SER A 19 -9.11 5.11 -21.96
N PRO A 20 -9.56 5.29 -23.22
CA PRO A 20 -10.85 4.80 -23.68
C PRO A 20 -10.97 3.29 -23.48
N TRP A 21 -12.12 2.83 -22.97
CA TRP A 21 -12.38 1.44 -22.61
C TRP A 21 -13.67 0.96 -23.30
N PRO A 22 -13.76 -0.32 -23.72
CA PRO A 22 -14.98 -0.85 -24.33
C PRO A 22 -16.12 -0.98 -23.31
N GLY A 23 -17.31 -0.58 -23.72
CA GLY A 23 -18.52 -0.64 -22.91
C GLY A 23 -19.78 -0.71 -23.75
N LYS A 24 -20.93 -0.75 -23.08
CA LYS A 24 -22.25 -0.56 -23.69
C LYS A 24 -23.06 0.45 -22.90
N VAL A 25 -23.95 1.16 -23.58
CA VAL A 25 -24.95 1.99 -22.91
C VAL A 25 -25.90 1.10 -22.12
N ALA A 26 -26.14 1.42 -20.86
CA ALA A 26 -26.94 0.62 -19.94
C ALA A 26 -27.95 1.48 -19.17
N ASN A 27 -28.98 0.83 -18.61
CA ASN A 27 -29.84 1.48 -17.61
C ASN A 27 -29.06 1.69 -16.29
N PRO A 28 -29.28 2.81 -15.59
CA PRO A 28 -28.62 3.06 -14.32
C PRO A 28 -29.10 2.11 -13.23
N THR A 29 -28.17 1.48 -12.51
CA THR A 29 -28.45 0.67 -11.33
C THR A 29 -28.78 1.56 -10.12
N LYS A 30 -29.45 1.01 -9.10
CA LYS A 30 -29.87 1.76 -7.89
C LYS A 30 -28.70 2.37 -7.10
N GLU A 31 -27.50 1.84 -7.28
CA GLU A 31 -26.26 2.28 -6.61
C GLU A 31 -25.62 3.51 -7.28
N VAL A 32 -25.75 3.67 -8.59
CA VAL A 32 -24.95 4.63 -9.38
C VAL A 32 -25.73 5.93 -9.64
N LYS A 33 -25.75 6.78 -8.61
CA LYS A 33 -26.38 8.11 -8.64
C LYS A 33 -25.86 8.98 -9.80
N ARG A 34 -26.76 9.61 -10.55
CA ARG A 34 -26.42 10.53 -11.65
C ARG A 34 -25.77 11.81 -11.12
N PRO A 35 -24.59 12.24 -11.62
CA PRO A 35 -24.00 13.53 -11.26
C PRO A 35 -24.90 14.71 -11.64
N ALA A 36 -24.92 15.76 -10.80
CA ALA A 36 -25.73 16.97 -10.99
C ALA A 36 -25.17 17.93 -12.06
N LEU A 37 -24.85 17.41 -13.25
CA LEU A 37 -24.30 18.16 -14.38
C LEU A 37 -25.38 18.41 -15.44
N LYS A 38 -25.44 19.64 -15.97
CA LYS A 38 -26.40 20.04 -17.03
C LYS A 38 -26.08 19.48 -18.43
N LYS A 39 -24.97 18.75 -18.60
CA LYS A 39 -24.59 18.12 -19.87
C LYS A 39 -25.40 16.83 -20.14
N PRO A 40 -25.57 16.41 -21.40
CA PRO A 40 -26.02 15.06 -21.71
C PRO A 40 -24.98 14.03 -21.22
N MET A 41 -25.49 12.97 -20.59
CA MET A 41 -24.68 11.88 -20.03
C MET A 41 -25.43 10.56 -20.17
N HIS A 42 -24.69 9.50 -20.45
CA HIS A 42 -25.20 8.12 -20.49
C HIS A 42 -24.57 7.31 -19.34
N CYS A 43 -25.31 6.35 -18.80
CA CYS A 43 -24.74 5.32 -17.95
C CYS A 43 -24.11 4.24 -18.85
N ILE A 44 -22.81 3.98 -18.68
CA ILE A 44 -22.05 3.01 -19.46
C ILE A 44 -21.64 1.85 -18.54
N PHE A 45 -21.95 0.63 -18.96
CA PHE A 45 -21.36 -0.59 -18.42
C PHE A 45 -20.04 -0.88 -19.14
N PHE A 46 -18.97 -1.12 -18.40
CA PHE A 46 -17.64 -1.41 -18.94
C PHE A 46 -17.34 -2.91 -18.90
N PHE A 47 -16.92 -3.47 -20.04
CA PHE A 47 -16.58 -4.90 -20.13
C PHE A 47 -15.25 -5.19 -19.42
N GLY A 48 -15.08 -6.43 -18.95
CA GLY A 48 -13.91 -6.92 -18.19
C GLY A 48 -13.80 -6.37 -16.76
N THR A 49 -14.22 -5.13 -16.51
CA THR A 49 -14.30 -4.55 -15.15
C THR A 49 -15.71 -4.66 -14.54
N ASN A 50 -16.72 -4.97 -15.35
CA ASN A 50 -18.12 -5.17 -14.97
C ASN A 50 -18.75 -4.03 -14.15
N ASN A 51 -18.24 -2.81 -14.33
CA ASN A 51 -18.61 -1.64 -13.56
C ASN A 51 -19.46 -0.64 -14.38
N TYR A 52 -20.22 0.22 -13.71
CA TYR A 52 -21.10 1.22 -14.30
C TYR A 52 -20.64 2.64 -13.96
N ALA A 53 -20.57 3.54 -14.94
CA ALA A 53 -20.32 4.96 -14.67
C ALA A 53 -21.11 5.89 -15.60
N TRP A 54 -21.41 7.09 -15.12
CA TRP A 54 -22.01 8.16 -15.92
C TRP A 54 -20.93 8.89 -16.72
N ILE A 55 -21.00 8.79 -18.05
CA ILE A 55 -20.03 9.38 -18.99
C ILE A 55 -20.72 10.50 -19.80
N GLN A 56 -20.02 11.61 -20.05
CA GLN A 56 -20.53 12.72 -20.86
C GLN A 56 -20.53 12.33 -22.34
N GLU A 57 -21.54 12.76 -23.11
CA GLU A 57 -21.72 12.33 -24.51
C GLU A 57 -20.51 12.65 -25.41
N ASP A 58 -19.76 13.70 -25.10
CA ASP A 58 -18.52 14.08 -25.80
C ASP A 58 -17.34 13.11 -25.57
N GLN A 59 -17.43 12.23 -24.57
CA GLN A 59 -16.43 11.20 -24.22
C GLN A 59 -16.88 9.78 -24.61
N ILE A 60 -17.92 9.68 -25.45
CA ILE A 60 -18.48 8.42 -25.97
C ILE A 60 -18.35 8.40 -27.51
N LYS A 61 -17.86 7.30 -28.07
CA LYS A 61 -17.80 7.01 -29.51
C LYS A 61 -18.42 5.63 -29.81
N PRO A 62 -19.01 5.40 -31.01
CA PRO A 62 -19.42 4.06 -31.43
C PRO A 62 -18.25 3.07 -31.40
N TYR A 63 -18.50 1.81 -31.03
CA TYR A 63 -17.44 0.80 -30.90
C TYR A 63 -16.70 0.54 -32.23
N GLU A 64 -17.45 0.16 -33.27
CA GLU A 64 -16.86 -0.32 -34.52
C GLU A 64 -16.08 0.79 -35.26
N ALA A 65 -16.68 1.97 -35.39
CA ALA A 65 -16.09 3.15 -36.02
C ALA A 65 -14.87 3.76 -35.27
N SER A 66 -14.40 3.14 -34.19
CA SER A 66 -13.14 3.50 -33.52
C SER A 66 -12.35 2.28 -32.99
N LYS A 67 -12.70 1.07 -33.43
CA LYS A 67 -12.09 -0.19 -33.01
C LYS A 67 -10.59 -0.24 -33.30
N GLU A 68 -10.16 0.13 -34.50
CA GLU A 68 -8.73 0.20 -34.85
C GLU A 68 -7.97 1.26 -34.05
N GLN A 69 -8.62 2.38 -33.70
CA GLN A 69 -7.99 3.48 -32.96
C GLN A 69 -7.68 3.11 -31.51
N PHE A 70 -8.56 2.34 -30.84
CA PHE A 70 -8.46 2.11 -29.40
C PHE A 70 -8.12 0.68 -28.97
N SER A 71 -8.27 -0.34 -29.83
CA SER A 71 -7.85 -1.73 -29.56
C SER A 71 -6.37 -1.89 -29.16
N LYS A 72 -5.51 -0.92 -29.49
CA LYS A 72 -4.07 -0.90 -29.15
C LYS A 72 -3.72 0.08 -28.00
N SER A 73 -4.72 0.71 -27.35
CA SER A 73 -4.52 1.78 -26.37
C SER A 73 -4.14 1.32 -24.95
N SER A 74 -4.28 0.03 -24.65
CA SER A 74 -3.79 -0.61 -23.42
C SER A 74 -3.24 -2.01 -23.73
N LYS A 75 -2.41 -2.53 -22.82
CA LYS A 75 -1.80 -3.88 -22.89
C LYS A 75 -2.10 -4.75 -21.66
N THR A 76 -2.97 -4.29 -20.75
CA THR A 76 -3.32 -5.06 -19.55
C THR A 76 -4.15 -6.30 -19.89
N ALA A 77 -4.07 -7.35 -19.07
CA ALA A 77 -4.85 -8.57 -19.28
C ALA A 77 -6.37 -8.29 -19.27
N SER A 78 -6.83 -7.51 -18.29
CA SER A 78 -8.23 -7.04 -18.19
C SER A 78 -8.74 -6.25 -19.39
N PHE A 79 -7.86 -5.61 -20.17
CA PHE A 79 -8.25 -4.90 -21.39
C PHE A 79 -8.46 -5.86 -22.58
N LYS A 80 -7.72 -6.98 -22.61
CA LYS A 80 -7.94 -8.05 -23.60
C LYS A 80 -9.26 -8.77 -23.33
N GLU A 81 -9.47 -9.14 -22.07
CA GLU A 81 -10.73 -9.73 -21.58
C GLU A 81 -11.93 -8.80 -21.84
N ALA A 82 -11.77 -7.49 -21.65
CA ALA A 82 -12.78 -6.49 -21.99
C ALA A 82 -13.05 -6.37 -23.51
N LEU A 83 -12.04 -6.55 -24.36
CA LEU A 83 -12.18 -6.59 -25.82
C LEU A 83 -12.89 -7.86 -26.29
N GLU A 84 -12.50 -9.02 -25.77
CA GLU A 84 -13.10 -10.32 -26.07
C GLU A 84 -14.60 -10.33 -25.68
N ALA A 85 -14.91 -9.87 -24.47
CA ALA A 85 -16.28 -9.81 -23.97
C ALA A 85 -17.20 -8.81 -24.70
N ILE A 86 -16.67 -7.70 -25.25
CA ILE A 86 -17.48 -6.82 -26.11
C ILE A 86 -17.62 -7.37 -27.53
N GLU A 87 -16.61 -8.06 -28.07
CA GLU A 87 -16.74 -8.71 -29.38
C GLU A 87 -17.77 -9.85 -29.34
N ASP A 88 -17.78 -10.65 -28.28
CA ASP A 88 -18.83 -11.67 -28.09
C ASP A 88 -20.21 -11.06 -27.80
N TYR A 89 -20.29 -9.88 -27.17
CA TYR A 89 -21.55 -9.16 -27.07
C TYR A 89 -22.05 -8.66 -28.44
N VAL A 90 -21.15 -8.14 -29.30
CA VAL A 90 -21.50 -7.67 -30.65
C VAL A 90 -21.89 -8.83 -31.57
N LYS A 91 -21.22 -10.00 -31.48
CA LYS A 91 -21.60 -11.21 -32.23
C LYS A 91 -22.99 -11.76 -31.87
N ASN A 92 -23.46 -11.51 -30.65
CA ASN A 92 -24.72 -12.05 -30.10
C ASN A 92 -25.80 -10.96 -29.93
N LEU A 93 -25.67 -9.83 -30.63
CA LEU A 93 -26.62 -8.73 -30.57
C LEU A 93 -27.81 -9.04 -31.52
N PRO A 94 -29.05 -9.20 -31.03
CA PRO A 94 -30.20 -9.43 -31.90
C PRO A 94 -30.51 -8.17 -32.70
N GLU A 95 -30.86 -8.33 -33.98
CA GLU A 95 -31.21 -7.20 -34.86
C GLU A 95 -32.39 -6.41 -34.27
N GLN A 96 -32.12 -5.16 -33.88
CA GLN A 96 -33.13 -4.18 -33.48
C GLN A 96 -33.60 -3.40 -34.71
N PRO A 97 -34.88 -2.97 -34.77
CA PRO A 97 -35.48 -2.47 -35.99
C PRO A 97 -34.84 -1.17 -36.51
N VAL A 98 -34.86 -1.03 -37.84
CA VAL A 98 -34.41 0.15 -38.59
C VAL A 98 -35.07 1.43 -38.05
N ARG A 99 -34.32 2.53 -38.00
CA ARG A 99 -34.83 3.79 -37.44
C ARG A 99 -35.80 4.46 -38.41
N SER A 100 -36.76 5.20 -37.86
CA SER A 100 -37.60 6.13 -38.64
C SER A 100 -36.83 7.33 -39.22
N SER A 101 -35.53 7.48 -38.91
CA SER A 101 -34.62 8.42 -39.58
C SER A 101 -34.04 7.87 -40.90
N ASP A 102 -34.22 6.58 -41.16
CA ASP A 102 -33.54 5.87 -42.25
C ASP A 102 -34.55 5.47 -43.37
N LEU A 103 -35.77 6.03 -43.30
CA LEU A 103 -36.75 6.06 -44.37
C LEU A 103 -36.50 7.30 -45.26
N PRO A 104 -36.71 7.23 -46.59
CA PRO A 104 -36.60 8.39 -47.48
C PRO A 104 -37.65 9.46 -47.15
N SER A 105 -37.42 10.71 -47.58
CA SER A 105 -38.42 11.76 -47.37
C SER A 105 -39.63 11.53 -48.28
N ILE A 106 -40.82 11.94 -47.81
CA ILE A 106 -42.05 11.99 -48.60
C ILE A 106 -41.84 12.84 -49.87
N ASP A 107 -40.95 13.83 -49.83
CA ASP A 107 -40.58 14.66 -50.98
C ASP A 107 -39.90 13.87 -52.11
N GLU A 108 -39.20 12.76 -51.80
CA GLU A 108 -38.56 11.90 -52.80
C GLU A 108 -39.57 10.97 -53.48
N GLU A 109 -40.55 10.43 -52.74
CA GLU A 109 -41.64 9.63 -53.32
C GLU A 109 -42.54 10.46 -54.25
N ILE A 110 -42.86 11.71 -53.88
CA ILE A 110 -43.68 12.59 -54.73
C ILE A 110 -42.96 12.88 -56.07
N SER A 111 -41.62 12.99 -56.06
CA SER A 111 -40.81 13.24 -57.27
C SER A 111 -40.83 12.07 -58.28
N THR A 112 -41.13 10.85 -57.83
CA THR A 112 -41.14 9.65 -58.68
C THR A 112 -42.54 9.26 -59.19
N ILE A 113 -43.61 9.89 -58.68
CA ILE A 113 -45.00 9.54 -59.02
C ILE A 113 -45.63 10.49 -60.06
N PHE A 114 -45.21 11.77 -60.15
CA PHE A 114 -45.83 12.77 -61.04
C PHE A 114 -44.86 13.48 -62.02
N PRO A 115 -44.41 12.81 -63.10
CA PRO A 115 -43.64 13.46 -64.16
C PRO A 115 -44.54 14.30 -65.08
N ASN A 116 -44.54 15.63 -64.86
CA ASN A 116 -45.25 16.69 -65.59
C ASN A 116 -46.77 16.82 -65.33
N GLY A 117 -47.16 17.93 -64.69
CA GLY A 117 -48.55 18.39 -64.58
C GLY A 117 -48.64 19.63 -63.69
N SER A 118 -49.19 20.74 -64.20
CA SER A 118 -49.30 22.01 -63.47
C SER A 118 -50.66 22.20 -62.79
N VAL A 119 -50.70 22.99 -61.70
CA VAL A 119 -51.68 24.07 -61.42
C VAL A 119 -51.34 24.76 -60.08
N SER A 120 -51.80 26.01 -59.92
CA SER A 120 -51.43 27.00 -58.88
C SER A 120 -52.10 26.79 -57.50
N PRO A 121 -51.61 27.46 -56.42
CA PRO A 121 -52.05 27.21 -55.04
C PRO A 121 -53.20 28.11 -54.57
N ILE A 122 -53.90 27.70 -53.50
CA ILE A 122 -54.82 28.52 -52.70
C ILE A 122 -54.48 28.34 -51.21
N ALA A 123 -54.45 29.43 -50.46
CA ALA A 123 -54.18 29.46 -49.02
C ALA A 123 -55.47 29.65 -48.21
N ASN A 124 -55.43 29.38 -46.89
CA ASN A 124 -55.92 30.33 -45.89
C ASN A 124 -55.46 30.02 -44.45
N THR A 125 -55.67 31.00 -43.56
CA THR A 125 -55.03 31.17 -42.25
C THR A 125 -55.92 30.75 -41.05
N PRO A 126 -55.37 30.68 -39.80
CA PRO A 126 -55.98 29.94 -38.69
C PRO A 126 -56.59 30.80 -37.56
N THR A 127 -57.36 30.19 -36.64
CA THR A 127 -57.67 30.78 -35.32
C THR A 127 -57.83 29.79 -34.15
N LYS A 128 -57.48 30.32 -32.97
CA LYS A 128 -57.52 29.80 -31.59
C LYS A 128 -58.83 29.16 -31.11
N GLY A 129 -58.77 28.33 -30.06
CA GLY A 129 -59.92 27.98 -29.20
C GLY A 129 -59.57 27.24 -27.91
N SER A 130 -60.09 27.73 -26.76
CA SER A 130 -60.21 27.09 -25.43
C SER A 130 -61.45 27.74 -24.74
N PRO A 131 -61.90 27.42 -23.50
CA PRO A 131 -61.38 26.50 -22.46
C PRO A 131 -62.45 25.66 -21.68
N SER A 132 -62.04 25.06 -20.55
CA SER A 132 -62.81 24.92 -19.28
C SER A 132 -63.96 23.90 -19.09
N THR A 133 -63.83 23.06 -18.04
CA THR A 133 -64.89 22.88 -17.01
C THR A 133 -64.32 22.40 -15.65
N ARG A 134 -65.11 22.48 -14.56
CA ARG A 134 -64.80 22.13 -13.15
C ARG A 134 -65.93 21.29 -12.53
N VAL A 135 -65.58 20.31 -11.69
CA VAL A 135 -66.26 19.86 -10.43
C VAL A 135 -65.13 19.19 -9.60
N ALA A 136 -64.83 19.37 -8.30
CA ALA A 136 -65.59 19.66 -7.06
C ALA A 136 -66.42 18.48 -6.52
N ALA A 137 -66.70 18.30 -5.22
CA ALA A 137 -65.98 18.58 -3.95
C ALA A 137 -66.82 18.00 -2.77
N SER A 138 -66.22 17.59 -1.65
CA SER A 138 -66.90 17.34 -0.36
C SER A 138 -65.90 17.20 0.80
N GLU A 139 -66.24 17.68 2.01
CA GLU A 139 -65.36 17.89 3.17
C GLU A 139 -66.04 17.43 4.49
N ASP A 140 -65.23 17.31 5.56
CA ASP A 140 -65.52 17.37 7.03
C ASP A 140 -64.14 17.68 7.72
N GLU A 141 -63.87 18.55 8.72
CA GLU A 141 -64.59 19.32 9.78
C GLU A 141 -64.76 18.58 11.13
N VAL A 142 -64.28 19.03 12.32
CA VAL A 142 -63.43 20.18 12.78
C VAL A 142 -62.58 19.76 14.04
N GLU A 143 -61.74 20.67 14.57
CA GLU A 143 -61.22 20.84 15.97
C GLU A 143 -59.77 20.40 16.31
N GLU A 144 -59.04 21.06 17.23
CA GLU A 144 -58.75 22.50 17.45
C GLU A 144 -57.41 22.61 18.26
N ALA A 145 -56.81 23.80 18.44
CA ALA A 145 -55.54 24.02 19.17
C ALA A 145 -55.68 25.10 20.27
N PRO A 146 -54.77 25.19 21.26
CA PRO A 146 -53.66 26.16 21.15
C PRO A 146 -52.36 25.74 21.90
N ALA A 147 -51.42 26.67 22.17
CA ALA A 147 -50.05 26.38 22.57
C ALA A 147 -49.49 27.22 23.77
N THR A 148 -48.57 26.60 24.55
CA THR A 148 -47.49 27.19 25.41
C THR A 148 -47.84 28.18 26.53
N PRO A 149 -47.19 28.07 27.71
CA PRO A 149 -45.93 28.82 27.96
C PRO A 149 -44.89 28.07 28.83
N ALA A 150 -43.76 28.73 29.19
CA ALA A 150 -42.62 28.14 29.92
C ALA A 150 -42.29 28.84 31.25
N VAL A 151 -41.72 28.11 32.22
CA VAL A 151 -41.23 28.61 33.53
C VAL A 151 -39.96 27.86 33.98
N THR A 152 -39.06 28.54 34.70
CA THR A 152 -37.79 28.03 35.30
C THR A 152 -37.69 28.46 36.79
N PRO A 153 -36.54 28.36 37.50
CA PRO A 153 -35.92 27.14 38.07
C PRO A 153 -35.79 27.16 39.62
N SER A 154 -35.47 26.02 40.26
CA SER A 154 -35.24 25.89 41.72
C SER A 154 -34.27 24.71 42.01
N LYS A 155 -33.00 24.93 42.39
CA LYS A 155 -32.40 25.16 43.74
C LYS A 155 -32.13 23.89 44.58
N THR A 156 -30.92 23.83 45.14
CA THR A 156 -30.39 22.80 46.06
C THR A 156 -30.54 23.17 47.54
N PRO A 157 -30.31 22.22 48.47
CA PRO A 157 -29.45 22.57 49.61
C PRO A 157 -28.50 21.45 50.14
N LYS A 158 -27.21 21.81 50.21
CA LYS A 158 -26.21 21.62 51.31
C LYS A 158 -25.93 20.25 51.99
N THR A 159 -24.64 20.04 52.22
CA THR A 159 -24.00 19.03 53.10
C THR A 159 -23.88 19.47 54.57
N PRO A 160 -23.60 18.50 55.46
CA PRO A 160 -22.40 18.53 56.33
C PRO A 160 -21.71 17.14 56.39
N LYS A 161 -20.51 16.87 56.93
CA LYS A 161 -19.22 17.54 57.25
C LYS A 161 -18.44 16.47 58.08
N GLU A 162 -17.11 16.49 58.10
CA GLU A 162 -16.25 15.49 58.79
C GLU A 162 -16.33 15.54 60.34
N PRO A 163 -15.71 14.57 61.02
CA PRO A 163 -14.50 14.87 61.80
C PRO A 163 -13.29 13.95 61.50
N LYS A 164 -12.11 14.28 62.04
CA LYS A 164 -10.79 13.71 61.68
C LYS A 164 -10.03 13.05 62.84
N GLU A 165 -9.10 12.16 62.48
CA GLU A 165 -7.77 11.90 63.10
C GLU A 165 -7.70 11.40 64.57
N PRO A 166 -6.65 10.64 64.95
CA PRO A 166 -5.37 11.26 65.34
C PRO A 166 -4.09 10.59 64.80
N VAL A 167 -2.94 11.20 65.12
CA VAL A 167 -1.60 10.96 64.57
C VAL A 167 -0.66 10.29 65.58
N THR A 168 0.28 9.47 65.09
CA THR A 168 1.60 9.26 65.74
C THR A 168 2.76 9.31 64.71
N ALA A 169 3.92 9.77 65.17
CA ALA A 169 5.19 9.87 64.41
C ALA A 169 6.05 8.58 64.64
N ASP A 170 7.30 8.40 64.16
CA ASP A 170 8.41 9.35 63.95
C ASP A 170 9.54 8.73 63.07
N LYS A 171 10.44 9.58 62.56
CA LYS A 171 11.68 9.33 61.78
C LYS A 171 11.50 8.80 60.33
N GLU A 172 12.37 9.13 59.37
CA GLU A 172 13.65 9.86 59.49
C GLU A 172 13.87 10.99 58.45
N ARG A 173 14.66 12.00 58.87
CA ARG A 173 15.30 13.04 58.03
C ARG A 173 16.31 12.39 57.05
N LYS A 174 16.84 12.97 55.97
CA LYS A 174 17.18 14.36 55.51
C LYS A 174 17.57 14.18 54.01
N ARG A 175 17.58 15.11 53.03
CA ARG A 175 18.09 16.51 52.97
C ARG A 175 17.86 17.09 51.54
N ARG A 176 16.81 17.88 51.28
CA ARG A 176 16.68 18.74 50.07
C ARG A 176 15.97 20.08 50.36
N LYS A 177 16.77 21.16 50.46
CA LYS A 177 16.47 22.61 50.32
C LYS A 177 17.83 23.32 50.45
N ARG A 178 18.11 24.50 49.87
CA ARG A 178 17.31 25.59 49.27
C ARG A 178 17.74 25.82 47.81
N GLU A 179 16.85 26.18 46.87
CA GLU A 179 16.18 27.49 46.65
C GLU A 179 17.17 28.61 46.25
N SER A 180 16.81 29.33 45.19
CA SER A 180 17.63 30.29 44.43
C SER A 180 17.43 31.74 44.89
N GLN A 181 18.44 32.60 44.72
CA GLN A 181 18.17 34.03 44.52
C GLN A 181 19.24 34.81 43.76
N ASP A 182 18.74 35.70 42.89
CA ASP A 182 19.25 36.98 42.41
C ASP A 182 20.49 37.13 41.50
N GLN A 183 20.48 38.26 40.79
CA GLN A 183 21.46 38.70 39.79
C GLN A 183 22.22 39.96 40.27
N SER A 184 23.44 40.17 39.77
CA SER A 184 23.85 41.38 38.99
C SER A 184 25.36 41.68 39.07
N HIS A 185 25.90 42.27 37.98
CA HIS A 185 27.14 43.08 37.91
C HIS A 185 28.51 42.38 38.19
N ARG A 186 29.68 42.83 37.67
CA ARG A 186 30.02 43.70 36.50
C ARG A 186 31.54 43.69 36.17
N ALA A 187 31.88 43.25 34.94
CA ALA A 187 33.04 43.65 34.09
C ALA A 187 34.51 43.35 34.48
N SER A 188 35.39 43.47 33.45
CA SER A 188 36.86 43.23 33.39
C SER A 188 37.32 41.75 33.44
N LYS A 189 38.40 41.33 32.75
CA LYS A 189 39.43 42.09 31.98
C LYS A 189 39.95 41.29 30.75
N ARG A 190 40.74 41.97 29.89
CA ARG A 190 41.48 41.53 28.67
C ARG A 190 42.26 40.19 28.87
N THR A 191 42.62 39.39 27.84
CA THR A 191 43.38 39.76 26.62
C THR A 191 43.10 38.96 25.33
N SER A 192 43.55 39.56 24.22
CA SER A 192 43.48 39.20 22.79
C SER A 192 44.23 37.94 22.33
N SER A 193 43.73 37.34 21.24
CA SER A 193 44.52 37.17 20.00
C SER A 193 43.58 37.19 18.77
N GLU A 194 44.08 37.70 17.64
CA GLU A 194 43.36 37.76 16.36
C GLU A 194 44.05 36.89 15.30
N SER A 195 43.29 36.31 14.39
CA SER A 195 43.64 36.26 12.96
C SER A 195 42.41 35.84 12.15
N SER A 196 42.24 36.44 10.97
CA SER A 196 41.08 36.25 10.10
C SER A 196 41.44 35.49 8.83
N SER A 197 40.47 34.80 8.24
CA SER A 197 40.61 34.19 6.92
C SER A 197 39.36 34.44 6.07
N THR A 198 39.56 35.04 4.91
CA THR A 198 38.55 35.26 3.86
C THR A 198 39.24 35.18 2.49
N GLY A 199 38.50 34.81 1.45
CA GLY A 199 38.98 34.79 0.06
C GLY A 199 38.94 33.39 -0.58
N SER A 200 38.15 33.24 -1.64
CA SER A 200 37.96 31.99 -2.37
C SER A 200 38.11 32.17 -3.88
N ALA A 201 38.47 31.08 -4.56
CA ALA A 201 38.36 30.86 -6.02
C ALA A 201 39.46 31.53 -6.92
N PRO A 202 39.53 31.22 -8.24
CA PRO A 202 40.32 30.06 -8.69
C PRO A 202 41.17 30.27 -9.97
N MET A 203 42.18 29.41 -10.24
CA MET A 203 42.95 29.46 -11.51
C MET A 203 43.29 28.12 -12.20
N LYS A 204 42.82 28.02 -13.45
CA LYS A 204 43.43 27.50 -14.69
C LYS A 204 44.55 26.41 -14.63
N ARG A 205 44.15 25.18 -14.97
CA ARG A 205 44.57 24.40 -16.18
C ARG A 205 45.86 24.85 -16.90
N ASN A 206 46.83 23.93 -17.09
CA ASN A 206 47.74 23.99 -18.24
C ASN A 206 48.26 22.59 -18.70
N LYS A 207 48.86 22.51 -19.91
CA LYS A 207 49.42 21.31 -20.55
C LYS A 207 50.95 21.41 -20.69
N ALA A 208 51.67 20.27 -20.66
CA ALA A 208 53.01 20.10 -21.23
C ALA A 208 53.27 18.61 -21.58
N ALA A 209 54.17 18.32 -22.54
CA ALA A 209 54.59 16.96 -22.92
C ALA A 209 55.94 16.94 -23.66
N ALA A 210 56.80 15.96 -23.34
CA ALA A 210 58.04 15.53 -24.02
C ALA A 210 58.44 14.16 -23.37
N THR A 211 58.88 13.07 -24.02
CA THR A 211 60.06 12.79 -24.89
C THR A 211 61.39 13.17 -24.21
N GLU A 212 62.41 12.31 -24.03
CA GLU A 212 62.75 10.94 -24.53
C GLU A 212 63.73 10.25 -23.52
N LYS A 213 64.45 9.11 -23.68
CA LYS A 213 64.83 8.23 -24.82
C LYS A 213 65.13 6.77 -24.36
N ALA A 214 65.73 5.96 -25.27
CA ALA A 214 66.35 4.63 -25.16
C ALA A 214 67.71 4.59 -24.41
N SER A 215 68.53 3.52 -24.30
CA SER A 215 68.60 2.14 -24.88
C SER A 215 69.36 1.18 -23.91
N SER A 216 69.32 -0.17 -24.02
CA SER A 216 70.12 -1.09 -24.88
C SER A 216 69.49 -2.53 -24.88
N VAL A 217 69.62 -3.49 -25.83
CA VAL A 217 70.66 -3.96 -26.80
C VAL A 217 71.69 -4.91 -26.14
N ALA A 218 71.97 -6.16 -26.58
CA ALA A 218 71.43 -7.08 -27.63
C ALA A 218 71.51 -8.59 -27.14
N THR A 219 71.71 -9.72 -27.84
CA THR A 219 72.14 -10.13 -29.22
C THR A 219 71.87 -11.65 -29.48
N VAL A 220 71.93 -12.14 -30.74
CA VAL A 220 72.09 -13.56 -31.22
C VAL A 220 70.96 -14.57 -30.85
N THR A 221 70.12 -15.18 -31.70
CA THR A 221 70.14 -15.77 -33.09
C THR A 221 70.47 -17.30 -33.15
N PRO A 222 70.14 -18.06 -34.23
CA PRO A 222 68.86 -18.80 -34.28
C PRO A 222 68.93 -20.27 -34.80
N ASN A 223 67.81 -21.02 -34.78
CA ASN A 223 67.53 -22.05 -35.80
C ASN A 223 66.01 -22.32 -35.99
N ASN A 224 65.63 -22.87 -37.14
CA ASN A 224 64.24 -23.04 -37.59
C ASN A 224 63.66 -24.43 -37.29
N ASN A 225 62.35 -24.48 -37.02
CA ASN A 225 61.43 -25.33 -37.79
C ASN A 225 59.99 -24.77 -37.73
N ALA A 226 59.13 -25.20 -38.67
CA ALA A 226 58.02 -24.37 -39.17
C ALA A 226 56.60 -24.77 -38.72
N ALA A 227 55.64 -23.93 -39.16
CA ALA A 227 54.17 -23.98 -39.02
C ALA A 227 53.58 -23.40 -37.71
N GLY A 228 52.65 -22.43 -37.76
CA GLY A 228 52.15 -21.71 -38.94
C GLY A 228 50.94 -20.82 -38.64
N LEU A 229 51.17 -19.56 -38.27
CA LEU A 229 50.12 -18.58 -37.97
C LEU A 229 50.31 -17.30 -38.79
N ASN A 230 49.61 -17.21 -39.93
CA ASN A 230 49.49 -15.97 -40.68
C ASN A 230 48.34 -15.13 -40.13
N SER A 231 48.61 -13.87 -39.81
CA SER A 231 47.58 -12.89 -39.49
C SER A 231 46.99 -12.29 -40.78
N VAL A 232 45.68 -12.07 -40.79
CA VAL A 232 45.05 -11.04 -41.62
C VAL A 232 44.12 -10.26 -40.72
N SER A 233 44.38 -8.96 -40.59
CA SER A 233 43.54 -8.03 -39.85
C SER A 233 42.28 -7.70 -40.66
N ASN A 234 41.14 -7.59 -39.98
CA ASN A 234 40.05 -6.75 -40.50
C ASN A 234 39.28 -6.13 -39.33
N ALA A 235 39.57 -4.85 -39.05
CA ALA A 235 38.97 -4.11 -37.95
C ALA A 235 37.67 -3.43 -38.42
N THR A 236 36.56 -4.17 -38.39
CA THR A 236 35.23 -3.58 -38.60
C THR A 236 34.71 -2.98 -37.29
N SER A 237 34.46 -1.67 -37.31
CA SER A 237 33.99 -0.91 -36.16
C SER A 237 32.51 -1.21 -35.85
N SER A 238 32.26 -2.20 -34.99
CA SER A 238 30.92 -2.44 -34.45
C SER A 238 30.63 -1.53 -33.24
N SER A 239 29.57 -0.74 -33.38
CA SER A 239 29.03 0.17 -32.38
C SER A 239 28.94 -0.46 -30.98
N LYS A 240 29.59 0.16 -29.97
CA LYS A 240 29.29 -0.09 -28.54
C LYS A 240 27.94 0.55 -28.18
N SER A 241 26.87 0.02 -28.75
CA SER A 241 25.51 0.53 -28.54
C SER A 241 25.05 0.31 -27.10
N SER A 242 24.64 1.40 -26.45
CA SER A 242 24.33 1.47 -25.03
C SER A 242 22.92 0.93 -24.71
N SER A 243 22.83 -0.23 -24.06
CA SER A 243 21.54 -0.70 -23.48
C SER A 243 21.61 -1.55 -22.20
N ASN A 244 22.80 -1.94 -21.70
CA ASN A 244 22.91 -2.77 -20.49
C ASN A 244 22.40 -2.10 -19.20
N LEU A 245 22.20 -0.77 -19.17
CA LEU A 245 21.61 -0.06 -18.02
C LEU A 245 20.17 -0.47 -17.71
N LEU A 246 19.45 -1.09 -18.66
CA LEU A 246 18.07 -1.54 -18.51
C LEU A 246 17.93 -3.04 -18.22
N ARG A 247 19.02 -3.81 -18.30
CA ARG A 247 18.96 -5.27 -18.11
C ARG A 247 19.14 -5.61 -16.63
N GLN A 248 18.05 -5.48 -15.87
CA GLN A 248 18.02 -5.86 -14.45
C GLN A 248 18.43 -7.33 -14.30
N SER A 249 19.40 -7.58 -13.41
CA SER A 249 19.90 -8.92 -13.13
C SER A 249 18.80 -9.78 -12.52
N TYR A 250 18.34 -10.76 -13.29
CA TYR A 250 17.31 -11.71 -12.86
C TYR A 250 17.93 -12.75 -11.92
N VAL A 251 18.06 -12.38 -10.65
CA VAL A 251 18.48 -13.31 -9.60
C VAL A 251 17.28 -14.18 -9.20
N THR A 252 17.40 -15.49 -9.38
CA THR A 252 16.36 -16.46 -9.02
C THR A 252 15.99 -16.33 -7.54
N ARG A 253 14.73 -16.01 -7.24
CA ARG A 253 14.23 -15.94 -5.85
C ARG A 253 14.43 -17.31 -5.17
N PRO A 254 15.05 -17.37 -3.98
CA PRO A 254 15.14 -18.62 -3.22
C PRO A 254 13.73 -19.09 -2.82
N VAL A 255 13.46 -20.39 -3.02
CA VAL A 255 12.16 -20.98 -2.71
C VAL A 255 11.94 -20.90 -1.20
N THR A 256 10.99 -20.08 -0.77
CA THR A 256 10.56 -20.02 0.62
C THR A 256 9.90 -21.37 0.97
N PRO A 257 10.40 -22.15 1.95
CA PRO A 257 9.83 -23.46 2.25
C PRO A 257 8.34 -23.34 2.62
N PRO A 258 7.49 -24.26 2.14
CA PRO A 258 6.06 -24.25 2.45
C PRO A 258 5.85 -24.39 3.95
N LEU A 259 4.84 -23.69 4.48
CA LEU A 259 4.47 -23.80 5.88
C LEU A 259 3.55 -25.00 6.08
N ASP A 260 4.00 -25.96 6.88
CA ASP A 260 3.14 -26.94 7.54
C ASP A 260 2.18 -26.20 8.48
N VAL A 261 0.89 -26.21 8.16
CA VAL A 261 -0.17 -25.52 8.92
C VAL A 261 -0.62 -26.32 10.14
N GLU A 262 -0.52 -27.66 10.08
CA GLU A 262 -1.04 -28.58 11.11
C GLU A 262 -0.06 -28.76 12.29
N ARG A 263 1.24 -28.57 12.06
CA ARG A 263 2.26 -28.66 13.13
C ARG A 263 2.20 -27.49 14.12
N ILE A 264 1.45 -27.67 15.21
CA ILE A 264 1.46 -26.81 16.41
C ILE A 264 2.90 -26.64 16.94
N SER A 265 3.36 -25.40 17.16
CA SER A 265 4.67 -25.10 17.74
C SER A 265 4.73 -25.47 19.24
N ASP A 266 5.91 -25.81 19.73
CA ASP A 266 6.09 -26.20 21.14
C ASP A 266 5.82 -25.03 22.10
N VAL A 267 6.09 -23.80 21.65
CA VAL A 267 5.75 -22.55 22.37
C VAL A 267 4.24 -22.33 22.45
N LEU A 268 3.49 -22.64 21.38
CA LEU A 268 2.02 -22.53 21.42
C LEU A 268 1.41 -23.61 22.32
N ARG A 269 1.97 -24.82 22.31
CA ARG A 269 1.57 -25.90 23.24
C ARG A 269 1.76 -25.49 24.70
N SER A 270 2.86 -24.84 25.06
CA SER A 270 3.16 -24.45 26.45
C SER A 270 2.31 -23.29 26.99
N LYS A 271 1.67 -22.51 26.11
CA LYS A 271 0.88 -21.32 26.52
C LYS A 271 -0.52 -21.64 27.03
N HIS A 272 -1.11 -22.77 26.65
CA HIS A 272 -2.49 -23.13 27.02
C HIS A 272 -3.54 -22.05 26.71
N VAL A 273 -3.38 -21.33 25.59
CA VAL A 273 -4.27 -20.24 25.14
C VAL A 273 -5.73 -20.72 25.10
N SER A 274 -6.63 -20.01 25.78
CA SER A 274 -8.06 -20.24 25.68
C SER A 274 -8.63 -19.49 24.45
N PRO A 275 -9.37 -20.17 23.56
CA PRO A 275 -9.97 -19.51 22.40
C PRO A 275 -11.09 -18.56 22.82
N SER A 276 -11.13 -17.37 22.21
CA SER A 276 -12.25 -16.45 22.35
C SER A 276 -13.45 -16.90 21.52
N ASN A 277 -14.67 -16.66 22.03
CA ASN A 277 -15.93 -16.96 21.33
C ASN A 277 -16.21 -16.04 20.13
N LEU A 278 -15.41 -14.97 19.94
CA LEU A 278 -15.52 -14.06 18.81
C LEU A 278 -15.05 -14.74 17.51
N LYS A 279 -15.62 -14.29 16.38
CA LYS A 279 -15.18 -14.70 15.04
C LYS A 279 -14.09 -13.77 14.55
N PHE A 280 -12.98 -14.32 14.10
CA PHE A 280 -11.83 -13.55 13.62
C PHE A 280 -11.74 -13.58 12.10
N GLY A 281 -11.21 -12.51 11.52
CA GLY A 281 -10.93 -12.36 10.10
C GLY A 281 -9.44 -12.17 9.88
N PHE A 282 -8.89 -12.63 8.75
CA PHE A 282 -7.49 -12.37 8.42
C PHE A 282 -7.28 -12.05 6.94
N LEU A 283 -6.76 -10.85 6.66
CA LEU A 283 -6.48 -10.33 5.33
C LEU A 283 -4.96 -10.35 5.06
N GLY A 284 -4.52 -11.13 4.07
CA GLY A 284 -3.13 -11.16 3.61
C GLY A 284 -2.34 -12.35 4.14
N LEU A 285 -2.22 -13.40 3.31
CA LEU A 285 -1.41 -14.58 3.59
C LEU A 285 0.03 -14.36 3.07
N GLY A 286 0.69 -13.32 3.60
CA GLY A 286 2.11 -13.02 3.37
C GLY A 286 3.05 -13.92 4.19
N ASN A 287 4.36 -13.68 4.10
CA ASN A 287 5.37 -14.45 4.86
C ASN A 287 5.14 -14.41 6.39
N MET A 288 4.55 -13.32 6.91
CA MET A 288 4.18 -13.18 8.32
C MET A 288 2.77 -13.71 8.59
N GLY A 289 1.78 -13.28 7.78
CA GLY A 289 0.37 -13.67 7.92
C GLY A 289 0.13 -15.18 7.92
N GLN A 290 0.90 -15.95 7.13
CA GLN A 290 0.79 -17.41 7.12
C GLN A 290 1.08 -18.05 8.49
N GLY A 291 2.07 -17.55 9.24
CA GLY A 291 2.43 -18.04 10.57
C GLY A 291 1.45 -17.59 11.65
N MET A 292 0.99 -16.34 11.57
CA MET A 292 -0.02 -15.81 12.49
C MET A 292 -1.35 -16.56 12.38
N VAL A 293 -1.88 -16.72 11.15
CA VAL A 293 -3.11 -17.49 10.91
C VAL A 293 -2.97 -18.93 11.39
N LYS A 294 -1.84 -19.59 11.09
CA LYS A 294 -1.55 -20.94 11.59
C LYS A 294 -1.69 -21.04 13.11
N ASN A 295 -1.10 -20.10 13.85
CA ASN A 295 -1.09 -20.15 15.32
C ASN A 295 -2.45 -19.78 15.93
N LEU A 296 -3.25 -18.97 15.24
CA LEU A 296 -4.64 -18.71 15.60
C LEU A 296 -5.54 -19.94 15.38
N ILE A 297 -5.39 -20.67 14.26
CA ILE A 297 -6.11 -21.94 14.01
C ILE A 297 -5.74 -22.98 15.08
N ASN A 298 -4.43 -23.17 15.31
CA ASN A 298 -3.92 -24.18 16.26
C ASN A 298 -4.16 -23.82 17.75
N SER A 299 -4.69 -22.64 18.05
CA SER A 299 -5.24 -22.27 19.37
C SER A 299 -6.77 -22.34 19.43
N GLY A 300 -7.43 -22.86 18.40
CA GLY A 300 -8.87 -23.11 18.37
C GLY A 300 -9.74 -21.91 17.97
N HIS A 301 -9.16 -20.80 17.51
CA HIS A 301 -9.92 -19.63 17.09
C HIS A 301 -10.64 -19.86 15.75
N HIS A 302 -11.88 -19.39 15.63
CA HIS A 302 -12.63 -19.41 14.37
C HIS A 302 -12.16 -18.25 13.46
N ILE A 303 -11.59 -18.58 12.29
CA ILE A 303 -11.02 -17.58 11.36
C ILE A 303 -11.65 -17.69 9.97
N THR A 304 -12.00 -16.54 9.40
CA THR A 304 -12.25 -16.38 7.96
C THR A 304 -11.02 -15.72 7.30
N VAL A 305 -10.34 -16.41 6.38
CA VAL A 305 -9.15 -15.90 5.68
C VAL A 305 -9.46 -15.38 4.29
N TRP A 306 -8.72 -14.35 3.86
CA TRP A 306 -8.68 -13.89 2.47
C TRP A 306 -7.27 -13.49 2.04
N ASN A 307 -6.96 -13.71 0.77
CA ASN A 307 -5.71 -13.26 0.14
C ASN A 307 -5.89 -13.05 -1.36
N ARG A 308 -5.33 -11.95 -1.90
CA ARG A 308 -5.39 -11.57 -3.33
C ARG A 308 -4.95 -12.67 -4.31
N THR A 309 -4.14 -13.62 -3.86
CA THR A 309 -3.83 -14.86 -4.58
C THR A 309 -4.58 -16.03 -3.91
N PRO A 310 -5.73 -16.50 -4.46
CA PRO A 310 -6.61 -17.43 -3.73
C PRO A 310 -6.01 -18.82 -3.48
N SER A 311 -4.98 -19.23 -4.23
CA SER A 311 -4.30 -20.50 -4.03
C SER A 311 -3.62 -20.61 -2.67
N LYS A 312 -3.20 -19.49 -2.06
CA LYS A 312 -2.61 -19.45 -0.72
C LYS A 312 -3.58 -19.82 0.40
N CYS A 313 -4.90 -19.67 0.19
CA CYS A 313 -5.89 -20.01 1.20
C CYS A 313 -6.11 -21.52 1.34
N ARG A 314 -5.68 -22.33 0.36
CA ARG A 314 -6.07 -23.76 0.25
C ARG A 314 -5.71 -24.58 1.48
N ASP A 315 -4.51 -24.40 2.03
CA ASP A 315 -4.02 -25.25 3.11
C ASP A 315 -4.56 -24.82 4.48
N PHE A 316 -4.87 -23.53 4.65
CA PHE A 316 -5.61 -23.03 5.81
C PHE A 316 -7.07 -23.52 5.83
N VAL A 317 -7.70 -23.66 4.66
CA VAL A 317 -9.06 -24.22 4.55
C VAL A 317 -9.08 -25.71 4.91
N LYS A 318 -8.05 -26.49 4.54
CA LYS A 318 -7.89 -27.88 5.03
C LYS A 318 -7.76 -27.93 6.56
N ALA A 319 -7.01 -27.00 7.13
CA ALA A 319 -6.82 -26.87 8.58
C ALA A 319 -8.03 -26.26 9.32
N GLY A 320 -9.16 -26.03 8.65
CA GLY A 320 -10.42 -25.61 9.29
C GLY A 320 -10.76 -24.12 9.24
N ALA A 321 -9.98 -23.29 8.54
CA ALA A 321 -10.34 -21.89 8.31
C ALA A 321 -11.42 -21.73 7.23
N TYR A 322 -12.33 -20.77 7.42
CA TYR A 322 -13.28 -20.34 6.40
C TYR A 322 -12.57 -19.43 5.39
N LYS A 323 -13.12 -19.27 4.18
CA LYS A 323 -12.53 -18.45 3.12
C LYS A 323 -13.53 -17.41 2.59
N GLY A 324 -13.18 -16.13 2.67
CA GLY A 324 -13.90 -15.04 1.99
C GLY A 324 -13.55 -14.97 0.49
N LEU A 325 -14.42 -14.35 -0.32
CA LEU A 325 -14.12 -14.08 -1.74
C LEU A 325 -13.48 -12.70 -1.92
N THR A 326 -13.86 -11.75 -1.06
CA THR A 326 -13.40 -10.36 -0.96
C THR A 326 -13.02 -10.01 0.49
N PRO A 327 -12.31 -8.89 0.73
CA PRO A 327 -12.09 -8.37 2.08
C PRO A 327 -13.40 -8.05 2.82
N ALA A 328 -14.40 -7.49 2.13
CA ALA A 328 -15.72 -7.20 2.70
C ALA A 328 -16.42 -8.46 3.24
N ASP A 329 -16.34 -9.61 2.56
CA ASP A 329 -16.94 -10.87 3.05
C ASP A 329 -16.34 -11.32 4.39
N VAL A 330 -15.02 -11.12 4.57
CA VAL A 330 -14.33 -11.43 5.82
C VAL A 330 -14.82 -10.51 6.94
N VAL A 331 -14.92 -9.21 6.67
CA VAL A 331 -15.41 -8.21 7.64
C VAL A 331 -16.87 -8.43 7.98
N ALA A 332 -17.70 -8.87 7.03
CA ALA A 332 -19.08 -9.27 7.31
C ALA A 332 -19.15 -10.50 8.22
N ALA A 333 -18.40 -11.56 7.90
CA ALA A 333 -18.42 -12.85 8.59
C ALA A 333 -17.78 -12.84 10.00
N SER A 334 -16.90 -11.87 10.28
CA SER A 334 -16.08 -11.82 11.49
C SER A 334 -16.34 -10.57 12.34
N ASP A 335 -16.15 -10.68 13.66
CA ASP A 335 -16.36 -9.59 14.62
C ASP A 335 -15.12 -8.69 14.72
N ILE A 336 -13.93 -9.28 14.55
CA ILE A 336 -12.63 -8.61 14.52
C ILE A 336 -11.83 -9.10 13.32
N THR A 337 -11.33 -8.20 12.48
CA THR A 337 -10.54 -8.54 11.27
C THR A 337 -9.11 -8.00 11.36
N PHE A 338 -8.12 -8.90 11.32
CA PHE A 338 -6.71 -8.57 11.22
C PHE A 338 -6.28 -8.35 9.76
N CYS A 339 -5.32 -7.47 9.52
CA CYS A 339 -4.69 -7.25 8.21
C CYS A 339 -3.16 -7.33 8.32
N CYS A 340 -2.51 -8.01 7.37
CA CYS A 340 -1.05 -8.03 7.25
C CYS A 340 -0.62 -8.12 5.77
N VAL A 341 -0.34 -6.96 5.18
CA VAL A 341 0.04 -6.79 3.77
C VAL A 341 1.47 -6.24 3.62
N SER A 342 1.84 -5.77 2.43
CA SER A 342 3.25 -5.50 2.07
C SER A 342 3.72 -4.06 2.25
N ASN A 343 2.82 -3.08 2.30
CA ASN A 343 3.10 -1.66 2.45
C ASN A 343 1.79 -0.85 2.64
N SER A 344 1.93 0.45 2.94
CA SER A 344 0.84 1.40 3.16
C SER A 344 -0.14 1.54 1.99
N HIS A 345 0.34 1.44 0.75
CA HIS A 345 -0.53 1.48 -0.43
C HIS A 345 -1.42 0.23 -0.51
N ALA A 346 -0.88 -0.95 -0.22
CA ALA A 346 -1.65 -2.19 -0.14
C ALA A 346 -2.64 -2.20 1.05
N ALA A 347 -2.31 -1.54 2.17
CA ALA A 347 -3.24 -1.36 3.28
C ALA A 347 -4.41 -0.43 2.90
N LYS A 348 -4.10 0.72 2.26
CA LYS A 348 -5.11 1.61 1.68
C LYS A 348 -5.95 0.92 0.58
N GLU A 349 -5.36 0.07 -0.27
CA GLU A 349 -6.07 -0.77 -1.24
C GLU A 349 -7.04 -1.74 -0.53
N MET A 350 -6.65 -2.32 0.62
CA MET A 350 -7.49 -3.23 1.41
C MET A 350 -8.71 -2.54 2.03
N VAL A 351 -8.53 -1.30 2.48
CA VAL A 351 -9.54 -0.55 3.24
C VAL A 351 -10.48 0.21 2.31
N PHE A 352 -9.93 1.00 1.38
CA PHE A 352 -10.65 1.91 0.49
C PHE A 352 -10.95 1.34 -0.91
N GLY A 353 -10.43 0.15 -1.24
CA GLY A 353 -10.67 -0.48 -2.54
C GLY A 353 -12.09 -1.03 -2.71
N ASN A 354 -12.41 -1.43 -3.95
CA ASN A 354 -13.69 -2.08 -4.28
C ASN A 354 -13.86 -3.37 -3.47
N CYS A 355 -14.98 -3.50 -2.74
CA CYS A 355 -15.23 -4.59 -1.80
C CYS A 355 -14.14 -4.68 -0.69
N GLY A 356 -13.51 -3.55 -0.37
CA GLY A 356 -12.62 -3.38 0.77
C GLY A 356 -13.36 -3.28 2.11
N VAL A 357 -12.59 -3.15 3.19
CA VAL A 357 -13.07 -3.16 4.58
C VAL A 357 -14.23 -2.18 4.83
N LEU A 358 -14.16 -0.97 4.26
CA LEU A 358 -15.14 0.11 4.50
C LEU A 358 -16.57 -0.17 3.99
N HIS A 359 -16.80 -1.25 3.26
CA HIS A 359 -18.15 -1.64 2.84
C HIS A 359 -18.95 -2.27 3.99
N GLU A 360 -18.32 -3.11 4.80
CA GLU A 360 -18.98 -3.95 5.83
C GLU A 360 -18.49 -3.69 7.26
N ILE A 361 -17.55 -2.75 7.46
CA ILE A 361 -17.22 -2.25 8.79
C ILE A 361 -18.35 -1.31 9.28
N LYS A 362 -19.00 -1.73 10.37
CA LYS A 362 -20.15 -1.10 11.03
C LYS A 362 -20.39 -1.84 12.36
N ASP A 363 -21.42 -1.46 13.12
CA ASP A 363 -21.97 -2.23 14.23
C ASP A 363 -20.90 -2.68 15.26
N ASN A 364 -19.95 -1.79 15.59
CA ASN A 364 -18.86 -1.99 16.54
C ASN A 364 -17.82 -3.08 16.16
N LYS A 365 -17.84 -3.58 14.92
CA LYS A 365 -16.81 -4.50 14.37
C LYS A 365 -15.41 -3.89 14.48
N GLY A 366 -14.43 -4.72 14.83
CA GLY A 366 -13.03 -4.32 14.98
C GLY A 366 -12.21 -4.56 13.71
N TYR A 367 -11.28 -3.65 13.43
CA TYR A 367 -10.23 -3.83 12.44
C TYR A 367 -8.86 -3.60 13.07
N VAL A 368 -7.93 -4.53 12.82
CA VAL A 368 -6.60 -4.54 13.42
C VAL A 368 -5.53 -4.55 12.33
N GLU A 369 -4.85 -3.42 12.13
CA GLU A 369 -3.83 -3.27 11.09
C GLU A 369 -2.45 -3.66 11.62
N MET A 370 -1.92 -4.81 11.15
CA MET A 370 -0.64 -5.37 11.58
C MET A 370 0.48 -5.13 10.56
N THR A 371 0.20 -4.40 9.47
CA THR A 371 1.21 -4.00 8.48
C THR A 371 2.07 -2.86 9.04
N SER A 372 3.40 -2.93 8.90
CA SER A 372 4.26 -1.77 9.12
C SER A 372 3.99 -0.71 8.03
N ILE A 373 3.30 0.36 8.42
CA ILE A 373 2.87 1.49 7.58
C ILE A 373 3.37 2.80 8.18
N ASP A 374 3.27 3.89 7.41
CA ASP A 374 3.44 5.25 7.94
C ASP A 374 2.28 5.64 8.88
N PRO A 375 2.53 6.49 9.90
CA PRO A 375 1.53 6.91 10.87
C PRO A 375 0.34 7.62 10.21
N ASP A 376 0.58 8.40 9.17
CA ASP A 376 -0.46 9.14 8.45
C ASP A 376 -1.43 8.18 7.74
N THR A 377 -0.94 7.11 7.10
CA THR A 377 -1.79 6.04 6.58
C THR A 377 -2.56 5.30 7.66
N SER A 378 -1.98 5.11 8.84
CA SER A 378 -2.69 4.51 9.99
C SER A 378 -3.85 5.41 10.45
N GLN A 379 -3.61 6.72 10.53
CA GLN A 379 -4.61 7.72 10.88
C GLN A 379 -5.73 7.82 9.83
N ASP A 380 -5.41 7.89 8.53
CA ASP A 380 -6.39 7.87 7.43
C ASP A 380 -7.34 6.67 7.52
N ILE A 381 -6.79 5.48 7.79
CA ILE A 381 -7.54 4.23 7.91
C ILE A 381 -8.40 4.24 9.18
N SER A 382 -7.85 4.69 10.30
CA SER A 382 -8.53 4.83 11.58
C SER A 382 -9.77 5.72 11.48
N GLU A 383 -9.61 6.93 10.94
CA GLU A 383 -10.71 7.89 10.78
C GLU A 383 -11.80 7.34 9.87
N ALA A 384 -11.44 6.73 8.74
CA ALA A 384 -12.42 6.15 7.81
C ALA A 384 -13.23 5.00 8.43
N ILE A 385 -12.64 4.22 9.35
CA ILE A 385 -13.29 3.12 10.08
C ILE A 385 -14.18 3.65 11.21
N MET A 386 -13.70 4.62 12.00
CA MET A 386 -14.49 5.24 13.07
C MET A 386 -15.70 6.01 12.52
N LEU A 387 -15.55 6.69 11.37
CA LEU A 387 -16.66 7.35 10.64
C LEU A 387 -17.76 6.39 10.16
N ARG A 388 -17.50 5.07 10.18
CA ARG A 388 -18.49 4.02 9.88
C ARG A 388 -19.04 3.32 11.13
N GLY A 389 -18.61 3.69 12.33
CA GLY A 389 -18.99 3.01 13.57
C GLY A 389 -18.27 1.67 13.80
N GLY A 390 -17.09 1.50 13.19
CA GLY A 390 -16.15 0.42 13.52
C GLY A 390 -15.10 0.86 14.53
N ARG A 391 -14.40 -0.10 15.14
CA ARG A 391 -13.28 0.12 16.06
C ARG A 391 -11.94 -0.11 15.34
N TYR A 392 -10.94 0.71 15.64
CA TYR A 392 -9.61 0.61 15.01
C TYR A 392 -8.49 0.40 16.02
N LEU A 393 -7.55 -0.48 15.68
CA LEU A 393 -6.31 -0.70 16.39
C LEU A 393 -5.19 -0.91 15.36
N GLU A 394 -4.11 -0.14 15.42
CA GLU A 394 -2.86 -0.57 14.78
C GLU A 394 -2.15 -1.53 15.73
N ALA A 395 -1.59 -2.62 15.18
CA ALA A 395 -0.82 -3.62 15.92
C ALA A 395 0.35 -4.19 15.08
N PRO A 396 1.23 -3.34 14.50
CA PRO A 396 2.40 -3.81 13.78
C PRO A 396 3.30 -4.69 14.67
N VAL A 397 3.99 -5.65 14.03
CA VAL A 397 4.76 -6.68 14.71
C VAL A 397 6.25 -6.58 14.44
N SER A 398 7.05 -6.73 15.51
CA SER A 398 8.49 -6.94 15.42
C SER A 398 8.81 -8.45 15.46
N GLY A 399 9.59 -8.90 14.48
CA GLY A 399 9.92 -10.30 14.25
C GLY A 399 10.12 -10.60 12.75
N SER A 400 10.29 -11.88 12.42
CA SER A 400 10.39 -12.35 11.03
C SER A 400 9.61 -13.67 10.85
N LYS A 401 9.73 -14.32 9.69
CA LYS A 401 9.04 -15.60 9.38
C LYS A 401 9.05 -16.60 10.55
N LYS A 402 10.23 -16.91 11.11
CA LYS A 402 10.34 -17.90 12.19
C LYS A 402 9.57 -17.47 13.46
N PRO A 403 9.79 -16.27 14.05
CA PRO A 403 8.95 -15.79 15.15
C PRO A 403 7.43 -15.78 14.88
N ALA A 404 6.99 -15.53 13.64
CA ALA A 404 5.58 -15.61 13.26
C ALA A 404 5.05 -17.06 13.23
N GLU A 405 5.88 -18.03 12.84
CA GLU A 405 5.54 -19.46 12.81
C GLU A 405 5.64 -20.12 14.19
N ASP A 406 6.58 -19.67 15.04
CA ASP A 406 6.74 -20.16 16.42
C ASP A 406 5.70 -19.56 17.40
N GLY A 407 5.09 -18.41 17.07
CA GLY A 407 4.15 -17.68 17.93
C GLY A 407 4.85 -16.80 18.97
N THR A 408 5.96 -16.15 18.58
CA THR A 408 6.86 -15.41 19.47
C THR A 408 7.08 -13.94 19.08
N LEU A 409 6.22 -13.39 18.20
CA LEU A 409 6.26 -11.98 17.79
C LEU A 409 6.16 -10.99 18.96
N ILE A 410 6.69 -9.79 18.79
CA ILE A 410 6.43 -8.67 19.69
C ILE A 410 5.41 -7.74 19.01
N ILE A 411 4.26 -7.54 19.63
CA ILE A 411 3.15 -6.77 19.08
C ILE A 411 3.19 -5.34 19.66
N LEU A 412 3.07 -4.33 18.80
CA LEU A 412 3.25 -2.91 19.14
C LEU A 412 1.93 -2.16 18.90
N ALA A 413 0.94 -2.36 19.78
CA ALA A 413 -0.43 -1.93 19.53
C ALA A 413 -0.75 -0.52 20.01
N ALA A 414 -1.61 0.21 19.29
CA ALA A 414 -2.13 1.52 19.67
C ALA A 414 -3.48 1.82 18.98
N GLY A 415 -4.35 2.62 19.61
CA GLY A 415 -5.70 2.91 19.13
C GLY A 415 -6.78 2.57 20.17
N ASP A 416 -7.76 1.75 19.82
CA ASP A 416 -8.88 1.39 20.70
C ASP A 416 -8.46 0.38 21.78
N ARG A 417 -8.53 0.80 23.06
CA ARG A 417 -8.18 -0.06 24.20
C ARG A 417 -9.15 -1.21 24.45
N SER A 418 -10.43 -1.07 24.09
CA SER A 418 -11.40 -2.18 24.16
C SER A 418 -11.04 -3.25 23.13
N LEU A 419 -10.74 -2.85 21.90
CA LEU A 419 -10.35 -3.78 20.84
C LEU A 419 -9.02 -4.48 21.15
N PHE A 420 -8.06 -3.77 21.76
CA PHE A 420 -6.83 -4.39 22.27
C PHE A 420 -7.09 -5.50 23.29
N ASN A 421 -8.02 -5.28 24.23
CA ASN A 421 -8.39 -6.27 25.23
C ASN A 421 -9.15 -7.46 24.60
N ASP A 422 -10.08 -7.21 23.66
CA ASP A 422 -10.82 -8.26 22.93
C ASP A 422 -9.89 -9.17 22.12
N CYS A 423 -8.75 -8.65 21.66
CA CYS A 423 -7.73 -9.38 20.90
C CYS A 423 -6.75 -10.17 21.77
N ALA A 424 -6.86 -10.17 23.10
CA ALA A 424 -5.83 -10.70 24.00
C ALA A 424 -5.44 -12.16 23.71
N SER A 425 -6.40 -13.07 23.52
CA SER A 425 -6.12 -14.49 23.21
C SER A 425 -5.44 -14.66 21.84
N CYS A 426 -5.77 -13.82 20.86
CA CYS A 426 -5.14 -13.81 19.55
C CYS A 426 -3.69 -13.31 19.63
N PHE A 427 -3.45 -12.25 20.40
CA PHE A 427 -2.13 -11.71 20.66
C PHE A 427 -1.25 -12.68 21.46
N GLU A 428 -1.82 -13.43 22.39
CA GLU A 428 -1.12 -14.51 23.11
C GLU A 428 -0.78 -15.68 22.19
N ALA A 429 -1.64 -16.07 21.25
CA ALA A 429 -1.35 -17.14 20.29
C ALA A 429 -0.19 -16.78 19.33
N ILE A 430 -0.18 -15.56 18.78
CA ILE A 430 0.80 -15.16 17.74
C ILE A 430 2.06 -14.49 18.30
N GLY A 431 2.00 -13.93 19.50
CA GLY A 431 3.05 -13.11 20.10
C GLY A 431 3.59 -13.64 21.43
N ARG A 432 4.83 -13.28 21.76
CA ARG A 432 5.41 -13.47 23.10
C ARG A 432 4.92 -12.39 24.07
N HIS A 433 4.82 -11.14 23.60
CA HIS A 433 4.33 -10.00 24.38
C HIS A 433 3.62 -9.01 23.45
N ALA A 434 2.61 -8.32 23.99
CA ALA A 434 1.93 -7.21 23.34
C ALA A 434 2.06 -5.94 24.19
N PHE A 435 2.60 -4.87 23.61
CA PHE A 435 2.67 -3.55 24.20
C PHE A 435 1.46 -2.71 23.77
N TYR A 436 0.96 -1.87 24.67
CA TYR A 436 -0.05 -0.86 24.36
C TYR A 436 0.57 0.54 24.45
N LEU A 437 0.64 1.24 23.34
CA LEU A 437 1.44 2.46 23.13
C LEU A 437 0.59 3.74 23.03
N GLY A 438 -0.68 3.67 23.46
CA GLY A 438 -1.59 4.81 23.52
C GLY A 438 -2.37 5.01 22.21
N GLU A 439 -2.24 6.21 21.65
CA GLU A 439 -3.01 6.70 20.50
C GLU A 439 -2.47 6.21 19.14
N VAL A 440 -3.31 6.27 18.12
CA VAL A 440 -3.00 5.82 16.74
C VAL A 440 -1.74 6.52 16.20
N GLY A 441 -0.94 5.77 15.45
CA GLY A 441 0.33 6.17 14.91
C GLY A 441 1.53 5.91 15.84
N ASN A 442 1.33 5.68 17.15
CA ASN A 442 2.45 5.40 18.07
C ASN A 442 3.06 4.00 17.90
N GLY A 443 2.24 2.99 17.59
CA GLY A 443 2.70 1.66 17.19
C GLY A 443 3.40 1.69 15.84
N SER A 444 2.88 2.43 14.87
CA SER A 444 3.54 2.64 13.56
C SER A 444 4.89 3.35 13.70
N LYS A 445 4.96 4.45 14.47
CA LYS A 445 6.22 5.15 14.80
C LYS A 445 7.22 4.20 15.47
N MET A 446 6.81 3.45 16.49
CA MET A 446 7.69 2.51 17.21
C MET A 446 8.19 1.37 16.30
N SER A 447 7.33 0.79 15.46
CA SER A 447 7.71 -0.24 14.49
C SER A 447 8.75 0.28 13.49
N LEU A 448 8.57 1.51 12.98
CA LEU A 448 9.51 2.11 12.03
C LEU A 448 10.85 2.51 12.68
N ILE A 449 10.86 2.95 13.94
CA ILE A 449 12.10 3.21 14.70
C ILE A 449 12.89 1.91 14.92
N LEU A 450 12.21 0.81 15.26
CA LEU A 450 12.85 -0.51 15.45
C LEU A 450 13.37 -1.06 14.11
N ASN A 451 12.60 -0.96 13.02
CA ASN A 451 13.05 -1.42 11.71
C ASN A 451 14.14 -0.52 11.10
N MET A 452 14.18 0.77 11.47
CA MET A 452 15.31 1.67 11.17
C MET A 452 16.59 1.17 11.82
N LEU A 453 16.58 0.91 13.13
CA LEU A 453 17.75 0.39 13.87
C LEU A 453 18.22 -0.95 13.30
N LEU A 454 17.29 -1.87 13.03
CA LEU A 454 17.56 -3.14 12.37
C LEU A 454 18.24 -2.97 11.01
N GLY A 455 17.78 -2.00 10.20
CA GLY A 455 18.37 -1.69 8.89
C GLY A 455 19.78 -1.12 8.99
N THR A 456 20.04 -0.18 9.91
CA THR A 456 21.38 0.41 10.08
C THR A 456 22.37 -0.61 10.65
N THR A 457 21.97 -1.43 11.63
CA THR A 457 22.80 -2.54 12.14
C THR A 457 23.14 -3.57 11.06
N LEU A 458 22.18 -3.94 10.20
CA LEU A 458 22.40 -4.92 9.14
C LEU A 458 23.28 -4.38 8.00
N ALA A 459 23.19 -3.07 7.69
CA ALA A 459 24.13 -2.41 6.78
C ALA A 459 25.56 -2.39 7.36
N GLY A 460 25.72 -2.00 8.64
CA GLY A 460 27.03 -2.00 9.30
C GLY A 460 27.66 -3.39 9.41
N LEU A 461 26.86 -4.43 9.69
CA LEU A 461 27.32 -5.83 9.66
C LEU A 461 27.80 -6.23 8.26
N ALA A 462 27.05 -5.88 7.22
CA ALA A 462 27.41 -6.16 5.83
C ALA A 462 28.70 -5.44 5.40
N GLU A 463 28.96 -4.22 5.87
CA GLU A 463 30.22 -3.52 5.64
C GLU A 463 31.39 -4.15 6.42
N ALA A 464 31.19 -4.47 7.70
CA ALA A 464 32.21 -5.12 8.53
C ALA A 464 32.63 -6.49 7.99
N MET A 465 31.68 -7.33 7.57
CA MET A 465 31.98 -8.64 6.98
C MET A 465 32.65 -8.51 5.61
N ALA A 466 32.29 -7.51 4.80
CA ALA A 466 32.97 -7.27 3.52
C ALA A 466 34.40 -6.73 3.71
N LEU A 467 34.63 -5.88 4.73
CA LEU A 467 35.96 -5.44 5.12
C LEU A 467 36.81 -6.60 5.66
N CYS A 468 36.21 -7.55 6.38
CA CYS A 468 36.86 -8.77 6.86
C CYS A 468 37.35 -9.66 5.71
N ASP A 469 36.50 -9.93 4.71
CA ASP A 469 36.85 -10.64 3.45
C ASP A 469 37.95 -9.90 2.68
N ARG A 470 37.89 -8.56 2.64
CA ARG A 470 38.92 -7.68 2.02
C ARG A 470 40.24 -7.60 2.78
N ALA A 471 40.24 -7.93 4.07
CA ALA A 471 41.42 -7.92 4.94
C ALA A 471 42.04 -9.32 5.09
N GLU A 472 41.60 -10.29 4.29
CA GLU A 472 42.05 -11.70 4.34
C GLU A 472 41.78 -12.39 5.69
N LEU A 473 40.77 -11.90 6.43
CA LEU A 473 40.34 -12.43 7.72
C LEU A 473 39.12 -13.37 7.58
N SER A 474 38.99 -14.32 8.49
CA SER A 474 37.87 -15.25 8.50
C SER A 474 36.59 -14.59 9.03
N GLN A 475 35.55 -14.59 8.20
CA GLN A 475 34.21 -14.08 8.56
C GLN A 475 33.53 -14.90 9.67
N LYS A 476 33.95 -16.16 9.88
CA LYS A 476 33.43 -17.01 10.96
C LYS A 476 33.97 -16.55 12.31
N ASP A 477 35.28 -16.32 12.38
CA ASP A 477 35.99 -15.87 13.56
C ASP A 477 35.48 -14.48 13.98
N LEU A 478 35.20 -13.59 13.01
CA LEU A 478 34.50 -12.32 13.26
C LEU A 478 33.12 -12.52 13.90
N LEU A 479 32.33 -13.50 13.42
CA LEU A 479 31.00 -13.75 13.98
C LEU A 479 31.08 -14.35 15.39
N GLU A 480 32.00 -15.28 15.64
CA GLU A 480 32.27 -15.85 16.97
C GLU A 480 32.72 -14.78 17.97
N ILE A 481 33.61 -13.86 17.56
CA ILE A 481 34.02 -12.70 18.37
C ILE A 481 32.84 -11.76 18.65
N LEU A 482 31.94 -11.53 17.69
CA LEU A 482 30.72 -10.73 17.88
C LEU A 482 29.71 -11.41 18.81
N GLU A 483 29.65 -12.73 18.86
CA GLU A 483 28.79 -13.49 19.79
C GLU A 483 29.35 -13.53 21.22
N LEU A 484 30.66 -13.41 21.40
CA LEU A 484 31.29 -13.32 22.73
C LEU A 484 31.36 -11.88 23.28
N GLY A 485 31.17 -10.86 22.44
CA GLY A 485 31.27 -9.44 22.82
C GLY A 485 29.92 -8.74 23.10
N ASP A 486 29.99 -7.49 23.55
CA ASP A 486 28.84 -6.64 23.91
C ASP A 486 27.88 -6.34 22.74
N LEU A 487 28.24 -6.68 21.50
CA LEU A 487 27.42 -6.54 20.30
C LEU A 487 26.61 -7.80 19.96
N ASN A 488 26.65 -8.85 20.80
CA ASN A 488 25.87 -10.06 20.58
C ASN A 488 24.38 -9.73 20.45
N SER A 489 23.81 -10.13 19.32
CA SER A 489 22.36 -10.25 19.17
C SER A 489 22.01 -11.41 18.24
N ALA A 490 20.94 -12.12 18.54
CA ALA A 490 20.46 -13.24 17.72
C ALA A 490 20.17 -12.85 16.26
N VAL A 491 19.96 -11.56 15.98
CA VAL A 491 19.85 -11.03 14.62
C VAL A 491 21.21 -10.99 13.92
N ILE A 492 22.25 -10.48 14.59
CA ILE A 492 23.62 -10.47 14.03
C ILE A 492 24.09 -11.90 13.78
N SER A 493 23.92 -12.82 14.74
CA SER A 493 24.16 -14.26 14.58
C SER A 493 23.48 -14.83 13.32
N GLN A 494 22.14 -14.70 13.24
CA GLN A 494 21.37 -15.30 12.15
C GLN A 494 21.71 -14.70 10.78
N LYS A 495 21.94 -13.38 10.71
CA LYS A 495 22.23 -12.70 9.44
C LYS A 495 23.68 -12.86 9.01
N GLY A 496 24.62 -12.90 9.95
CA GLY A 496 26.03 -13.21 9.71
C GLY A 496 26.22 -14.63 9.20
N GLN A 497 25.57 -15.62 9.82
CA GLN A 497 25.62 -17.01 9.35
C GLN A 497 25.06 -17.15 7.92
N ALA A 498 23.94 -16.49 7.60
CA ALA A 498 23.37 -16.47 6.25
C ALA A 498 24.26 -15.74 5.22
N ILE A 499 25.13 -14.81 5.67
CA ILE A 499 26.15 -14.15 4.83
C ILE A 499 27.30 -15.12 4.54
N ILE A 500 27.82 -15.82 5.56
CA ILE A 500 28.93 -16.80 5.46
C ILE A 500 28.55 -17.97 4.55
N GLU A 501 27.31 -18.45 4.66
CA GLU A 501 26.77 -19.52 3.80
C GLU A 501 26.38 -19.04 2.39
N GLY A 502 26.18 -17.73 2.19
CA GLY A 502 25.57 -17.17 0.98
C GLY A 502 24.08 -17.52 0.79
N THR A 503 23.40 -18.00 1.83
CA THR A 503 22.05 -18.58 1.82
C THR A 503 20.97 -17.53 2.15
N PHE A 504 20.71 -16.62 1.20
CA PHE A 504 19.77 -15.49 1.37
C PHE A 504 18.27 -15.85 1.37
N ALA A 505 17.91 -16.97 2.02
CA ALA A 505 16.55 -17.50 2.10
C ALA A 505 15.61 -16.55 2.85
N THR A 506 14.55 -16.10 2.16
CA THR A 506 13.72 -14.95 2.54
C THR A 506 12.93 -15.14 3.85
N ASN A 507 13.51 -14.72 4.98
CA ASN A 507 12.81 -14.61 6.27
C ASN A 507 12.19 -13.23 6.45
N MET A 508 12.88 -12.18 6.00
CA MET A 508 12.36 -10.81 5.87
C MET A 508 12.82 -10.23 4.52
N PRO A 509 11.90 -9.97 3.56
CA PRO A 509 12.26 -9.44 2.25
C PRO A 509 13.01 -8.10 2.31
N LEU A 510 14.12 -8.01 1.60
CA LEU A 510 14.98 -6.81 1.53
C LEU A 510 14.19 -5.56 1.16
N GLN A 511 13.23 -5.68 0.24
CA GLN A 511 12.37 -4.56 -0.17
C GLN A 511 11.44 -4.02 0.93
N HIS A 512 11.08 -4.82 1.94
CA HIS A 512 10.23 -4.37 3.05
C HIS A 512 11.05 -3.56 4.06
N LEU A 513 12.25 -4.02 4.41
CA LEU A 513 13.19 -3.24 5.25
C LEU A 513 13.62 -1.94 4.55
N GLN A 514 13.86 -1.98 3.24
CA GLN A 514 14.12 -0.76 2.45
C GLN A 514 12.92 0.20 2.46
N LYS A 515 11.68 -0.32 2.41
CA LYS A 515 10.47 0.48 2.58
C LYS A 515 10.40 1.08 3.99
N ASP A 516 10.65 0.31 5.05
CA ASP A 516 10.63 0.80 6.44
C ASP A 516 11.67 1.91 6.66
N LEU A 517 12.91 1.74 6.18
CA LEU A 517 13.94 2.78 6.21
C LEU A 517 13.50 4.06 5.50
N CYS A 518 12.77 3.94 4.39
CA CYS A 518 12.25 5.09 3.65
C CYS A 518 11.11 5.81 4.40
N LEU A 519 10.26 5.07 5.12
CA LEU A 519 9.19 5.66 5.95
C LEU A 519 9.76 6.29 7.24
N ALA A 520 10.77 5.67 7.85
CA ALA A 520 11.47 6.23 9.01
C ALA A 520 12.19 7.54 8.70
N ILE A 521 12.79 7.66 7.50
CA ILE A 521 13.35 8.94 7.01
C ILE A 521 12.23 9.98 6.84
N GLY A 522 11.07 9.61 6.28
CA GLY A 522 9.92 10.52 6.16
C GLY A 522 9.42 11.05 7.50
N ILE A 523 9.41 10.22 8.55
CA ILE A 523 9.12 10.67 9.94
C ILE A 523 10.23 11.61 10.45
N GLY A 524 11.50 11.34 10.14
CA GLY A 524 12.61 12.24 10.45
C GLY A 524 12.44 13.62 9.80
N ASP A 525 12.11 13.66 8.52
CA ASP A 525 11.84 14.89 7.76
C ASP A 525 10.63 15.66 8.32
N GLN A 526 9.55 14.96 8.69
CA GLN A 526 8.35 15.55 9.34
C GLN A 526 8.63 16.17 10.72
N LEU A 527 9.63 15.65 11.44
CA LEU A 527 9.99 16.06 12.81
C LEU A 527 11.27 16.92 12.85
N GLU A 528 11.77 17.37 11.70
CA GLU A 528 13.03 18.11 11.52
C GLU A 528 14.26 17.42 12.18
N GLN A 529 14.22 16.08 12.32
CA GLN A 529 15.25 15.26 12.96
C GLN A 529 16.18 14.63 11.90
N PRO A 530 17.46 15.05 11.80
CA PRO A 530 18.40 14.46 10.84
C PRO A 530 18.69 12.99 11.15
N LEU A 531 18.63 12.13 10.12
CA LEU A 531 18.90 10.69 10.20
C LEU A 531 19.99 10.24 9.20
N PRO A 532 21.22 10.79 9.26
CA PRO A 532 22.24 10.60 8.22
C PRO A 532 22.68 9.14 8.03
N VAL A 533 22.80 8.36 9.12
CA VAL A 533 23.16 6.93 9.06
C VAL A 533 22.05 6.12 8.37
N THR A 534 20.78 6.41 8.69
CA THR A 534 19.61 5.79 8.06
C THR A 534 19.52 6.13 6.57
N ALA A 535 19.81 7.38 6.20
CA ALA A 535 19.84 7.82 4.81
C ALA A 535 20.91 7.06 4.01
N ALA A 536 22.13 6.94 4.53
CA ALA A 536 23.19 6.15 3.90
C ALA A 536 22.78 4.67 3.74
N ALA A 537 22.28 4.04 4.81
CA ALA A 537 21.82 2.65 4.76
C ALA A 537 20.70 2.43 3.72
N ASN A 538 19.72 3.34 3.64
CA ASN A 538 18.64 3.28 2.65
C ASN A 538 19.17 3.26 1.21
N GLU A 539 20.22 4.02 0.88
CA GLU A 539 20.84 3.96 -0.46
C GLU A 539 21.54 2.62 -0.74
N VAL A 540 22.21 2.01 0.25
CA VAL A 540 22.78 0.65 0.09
C VAL A 540 21.66 -0.37 -0.17
N PHE A 541 20.56 -0.30 0.58
CA PHE A 541 19.38 -1.15 0.36
C PHE A 541 18.70 -0.91 -1.00
N LYS A 542 18.54 0.35 -1.44
CA LYS A 542 18.07 0.69 -2.80
C LYS A 542 18.99 0.11 -3.87
N HIS A 543 20.32 0.15 -3.67
CA HIS A 543 21.28 -0.41 -4.60
C HIS A 543 21.20 -1.94 -4.68
N ALA A 544 21.06 -2.64 -3.56
CA ALA A 544 20.85 -4.09 -3.54
C ALA A 544 19.53 -4.48 -4.23
N LYS A 545 18.44 -3.76 -3.93
CA LYS A 545 17.11 -3.90 -4.58
C LYS A 545 17.19 -3.77 -6.11
N LYS A 546 17.94 -2.78 -6.62
CA LYS A 546 18.19 -2.57 -8.06
C LYS A 546 18.85 -3.77 -8.75
N HIS A 547 19.65 -4.56 -8.03
CA HIS A 547 20.38 -5.71 -8.57
C HIS A 547 19.59 -7.04 -8.50
N GLY A 548 18.30 -6.98 -8.16
CA GLY A 548 17.40 -8.15 -8.17
C GLY A 548 17.14 -8.75 -6.78
N TYR A 549 17.87 -8.33 -5.76
CA TYR A 549 17.78 -8.88 -4.40
C TYR A 549 16.54 -8.42 -3.60
N ALA A 550 15.59 -7.73 -4.22
CA ALA A 550 14.36 -7.21 -3.61
C ALA A 550 13.53 -8.28 -2.85
N GLU A 551 13.43 -9.48 -3.43
CA GLU A 551 12.66 -10.63 -2.91
C GLU A 551 13.50 -11.59 -2.04
N HIS A 552 14.81 -11.35 -1.91
CA HIS A 552 15.70 -12.13 -1.06
C HIS A 552 15.62 -11.64 0.39
N ASP A 553 16.22 -12.37 1.33
CA ASP A 553 16.35 -11.85 2.69
C ASP A 553 17.14 -10.54 2.74
N ALA A 554 16.84 -9.67 3.71
CA ALA A 554 17.55 -8.43 3.95
C ALA A 554 19.08 -8.59 4.11
N SER A 555 19.59 -9.75 4.56
CA SER A 555 21.05 -10.01 4.57
C SER A 555 21.72 -9.98 3.19
N ALA A 556 20.94 -10.08 2.09
CA ALA A 556 21.45 -9.93 0.72
C ALA A 556 22.02 -8.52 0.42
N VAL A 557 21.86 -7.55 1.33
CA VAL A 557 22.56 -6.26 1.27
C VAL A 557 24.09 -6.42 1.23
N TYR A 558 24.63 -7.47 1.86
CA TYR A 558 26.06 -7.85 1.83
C TYR A 558 26.62 -8.06 0.43
N ILE A 559 25.80 -8.56 -0.50
CA ILE A 559 26.25 -8.83 -1.88
C ILE A 559 26.70 -7.54 -2.56
N ARG A 560 26.22 -6.37 -2.11
CA ARG A 560 26.72 -5.08 -2.60
C ARG A 560 27.98 -4.60 -1.89
N THR A 561 28.15 -4.79 -0.58
CA THR A 561 29.33 -4.31 0.14
C THR A 561 30.61 -5.06 -0.25
N ARG A 562 30.47 -6.31 -0.74
CA ARG A 562 31.58 -7.13 -1.27
C ARG A 562 32.15 -6.67 -2.62
N LEU A 563 31.49 -5.76 -3.35
CA LEU A 563 31.85 -5.31 -4.71
C LEU A 563 32.56 -3.94 -4.74
#